data_AF-A0A2V6UFP7-F1
#
_entry.id   AF-A0A2V6UFP7-F1
#
_cell.length_a   1.000
_cell.length_b   1.000
_cell.length_c   1.000
_cell.angle_alpha   90.00
_cell.angle_beta   90.00
_cell.angle_gamma   90.00
#
_symmetry.space_group_name_H-M   'P 1'
#
loop_
_entity.id
_entity.type
_entity.pdbx_description
1 polymer ?
#
loop_
_entity_poly.entity_id
_entity_poly.type
_entity_poly.pdbx_seq_one_letter_code
_entity_poly.pdbx_strand_id
1 'polypeptide(L)'
;ADDVLDEIADDVLGYGDLKSALQRLLQQGMRPPDGARMPGLKDLLDKLRAQKQQRMQRYDLGSSLEDIAKKLDDVVKTEREGIERDLKGREREKRQQALDTIPPDAAGRLRELQNYDFHDEQAKQKFEDLLASLRAQALQPFMQGMKNALGNMTPEDLRRMREMIQDLNRMLRERAEGGQPDFEKFKQKWGEQFPGAESLDDVLEQIGRRMAAMQSLMQSLSPEQRAQLDEMMRSLFLKDERLEAAMRQLGMHLSEMIDEMAQRYPFRGDEQVGLDEAMRLMEEMQKLDALEQELRATRSLEDLAKLSPEDVAKVAGEEAARDLERLQEIAKRLKDAGYLEGEDDDLKLTARAIRKIADKSLRDIFSRLKRDRFGGHQMDRRGAGGDQTDESKAYEFGDPFLLDLKETVMRAVGRLGPGTPVRLVPDDFTVIRTEQRTQAATVVMLDMSRSMLNNGYFLPAKKVALALSALIRSQFPRDALYIVGFSLYAREFTTQQLPTLSWSEWNMGTNMHAGFMLSRRLLARHAGGNRQILMVTDGEPTAHLEGEVADFSYPPTRRTVEETLKEVQRCTRERITINTFMLERSPWLTSFVEQMARINRGRAFFATPDRLGEYLVVDYVSARRRARGA
;
A
#
# COMPACT_ATOMS: atom_id res chain seq x y z
N ALA A 1 9.50 10.42 -3.99
CA ALA A 1 8.30 11.13 -3.55
C ALA A 1 7.42 11.46 -4.75
N ASP A 2 7.99 12.11 -5.78
CA ASP A 2 7.27 12.42 -7.03
C ASP A 2 6.68 11.19 -7.70
N ASP A 3 7.49 10.13 -7.90
CA ASP A 3 7.00 8.91 -8.55
C ASP A 3 5.89 8.26 -7.72
N VAL A 4 6.02 8.25 -6.39
CA VAL A 4 5.01 7.69 -5.48
C VAL A 4 3.68 8.45 -5.62
N LEU A 5 3.73 9.78 -5.67
CA LEU A 5 2.56 10.60 -5.88
C LEU A 5 1.92 10.32 -7.26
N ASP A 6 2.75 10.14 -8.29
CA ASP A 6 2.28 9.80 -9.63
C ASP A 6 1.61 8.42 -9.66
N GLU A 7 2.10 7.44 -8.91
CA GLU A 7 1.49 6.10 -8.82
C GLU A 7 0.10 6.15 -8.15
N ILE A 8 -0.01 6.83 -7.00
CA ILE A 8 -1.29 6.94 -6.27
C ILE A 8 -2.27 7.91 -6.93
N ALA A 9 -1.82 8.77 -7.86
CA ALA A 9 -2.63 9.82 -8.47
C ALA A 9 -3.92 9.28 -9.09
N ASP A 10 -3.84 8.17 -9.83
CA ASP A 10 -4.99 7.61 -10.54
C ASP A 10 -6.03 7.01 -9.56
N ASP A 11 -5.55 6.36 -8.50
CA ASP A 11 -6.37 5.81 -7.43
C ASP A 11 -7.07 6.91 -6.61
N VAL A 12 -6.32 7.95 -6.24
CA VAL A 12 -6.88 9.13 -5.56
C VAL A 12 -7.98 9.75 -6.41
N LEU A 13 -7.72 9.98 -7.70
CA LEU A 13 -8.70 10.59 -8.59
C LEU A 13 -9.94 9.71 -8.79
N GLY A 14 -9.76 8.39 -8.86
CA GLY A 14 -10.83 7.43 -9.09
C GLY A 14 -11.77 7.29 -7.91
N TYR A 15 -11.20 7.06 -6.72
CA TYR A 15 -11.96 6.68 -5.54
C TYR A 15 -12.19 7.84 -4.56
N GLY A 16 -11.45 8.95 -4.70
CA GLY A 16 -11.56 10.11 -3.82
C GLY A 16 -10.96 9.90 -2.43
N ASP A 17 -10.39 8.72 -2.15
CA ASP A 17 -9.81 8.36 -0.87
C ASP A 17 -8.29 8.12 -0.98
N LEU A 18 -7.53 9.02 -0.35
CA LEU A 18 -6.09 8.93 -0.23
C LEU A 18 -5.65 7.75 0.63
N LYS A 19 -6.39 7.43 1.71
CA LYS A 19 -6.02 6.35 2.64
C LYS A 19 -6.06 5.01 1.93
N SER A 20 -7.14 4.73 1.20
CA SER A 20 -7.26 3.54 0.36
C SER A 20 -6.19 3.47 -0.75
N ALA A 21 -5.84 4.59 -1.37
CA ALA A 21 -4.79 4.64 -2.40
C ALA A 21 -3.40 4.29 -1.81
N LEU A 22 -3.05 4.87 -0.66
CA LEU A 22 -1.81 4.56 0.05
C LEU A 22 -1.80 3.10 0.53
N GLN A 23 -2.91 2.59 1.06
CA GLN A 23 -3.01 1.19 1.49
C GLN A 23 -2.78 0.21 0.33
N ARG A 24 -3.35 0.49 -0.85
CA ARG A 24 -3.13 -0.34 -2.05
C ARG A 24 -1.67 -0.30 -2.51
N LEU A 25 -1.06 0.89 -2.50
CA LEU A 25 0.36 1.05 -2.81
C LEU A 25 1.23 0.21 -1.86
N LEU A 26 0.97 0.26 -0.55
CA LEU A 26 1.71 -0.54 0.44
C LEU A 26 1.53 -2.04 0.22
N GLN A 27 0.32 -2.48 -0.11
CA GLN A 27 0.04 -3.90 -0.32
C GLN A 27 0.64 -4.44 -1.62
N GLN A 28 0.50 -3.72 -2.73
CA GLN A 28 0.86 -4.20 -4.07
C GLN A 28 2.29 -3.81 -4.50
N GLY A 29 2.87 -2.83 -3.80
CA GLY A 29 4.12 -2.21 -4.19
C GLY A 29 3.91 -1.18 -5.31
N MET A 30 5.02 -0.71 -5.87
CA MET A 30 5.04 0.30 -6.92
C MET A 30 5.93 -0.14 -8.08
N ARG A 31 5.56 0.20 -9.31
CA ARG A 31 6.44 0.07 -10.48
C ARG A 31 6.77 1.45 -11.06
N PRO A 32 7.90 2.06 -10.67
CA PRO A 32 8.34 3.31 -11.26
C PRO A 32 8.57 3.14 -12.78
N PRO A 33 8.24 4.14 -13.61
CA PRO A 33 8.45 4.09 -15.06
C PRO A 33 9.91 3.83 -15.47
N ASP A 34 10.87 4.37 -14.72
CA ASP A 34 12.32 4.29 -15.00
C ASP A 34 13.11 3.59 -13.87
N GLY A 35 12.49 2.66 -13.13
CA GLY A 35 13.11 2.06 -11.94
C GLY A 35 12.79 0.59 -11.71
N ALA A 36 13.54 -0.01 -10.78
CA ALA A 36 13.24 -1.35 -10.28
C ALA A 36 11.88 -1.33 -9.53
N ARG A 37 11.08 -2.39 -9.72
CA ARG A 37 9.84 -2.59 -8.98
C ARG A 37 10.12 -2.52 -7.48
N MET A 38 9.42 -1.63 -6.78
CA MET A 38 9.38 -1.61 -5.33
C MET A 38 8.39 -2.68 -4.88
N PRO A 39 8.84 -3.73 -4.16
CA PRO A 39 7.96 -4.75 -3.64
C PRO A 39 6.99 -4.18 -2.59
N GLY A 40 5.78 -4.70 -2.57
CA GLY A 40 4.79 -4.40 -1.52
C GLY A 40 4.83 -5.42 -0.38
N LEU A 41 3.97 -5.22 0.60
CA LEU A 41 3.74 -6.17 1.69
C LEU A 41 3.37 -7.57 1.16
N LYS A 42 2.63 -7.65 0.04
CA LYS A 42 2.31 -8.93 -0.58
C LYS A 42 3.55 -9.65 -1.11
N ASP A 43 4.47 -8.93 -1.74
CA ASP A 43 5.71 -9.53 -2.23
C ASP A 43 6.60 -9.99 -1.06
N LEU A 44 6.62 -9.24 0.05
CA LEU A 44 7.28 -9.67 1.30
C LEU A 44 6.65 -10.94 1.88
N LEU A 45 5.32 -11.01 1.96
CA LEU A 45 4.59 -12.21 2.37
C LEU A 45 4.92 -13.41 1.48
N ASP A 46 4.98 -13.21 0.17
CA ASP A 46 5.34 -14.27 -0.77
C ASP A 46 6.80 -14.74 -0.59
N LYS A 47 7.74 -13.81 -0.32
CA LYS A 47 9.13 -14.15 0.05
C LYS A 47 9.19 -14.98 1.34
N LEU A 48 8.44 -14.60 2.38
CA LEU A 48 8.37 -15.35 3.64
C LEU A 48 7.86 -16.77 3.44
N ARG A 49 6.76 -16.92 2.68
CA ARG A 49 6.20 -18.23 2.34
C ARG A 49 7.18 -19.09 1.54
N ALA A 50 7.89 -18.49 0.60
CA ALA A 50 8.91 -19.19 -0.19
C ALA A 50 10.06 -19.69 0.70
N GLN A 51 10.55 -18.87 1.63
CA GLN A 51 11.59 -19.30 2.58
C GLN A 51 11.09 -20.40 3.52
N LYS A 52 9.87 -20.27 4.04
CA LYS A 52 9.21 -21.31 4.85
C LYS A 52 9.16 -22.63 4.10
N GLN A 53 8.71 -22.59 2.85
CA GLN A 53 8.63 -23.77 1.98
C GLN A 53 10.00 -24.37 1.66
N GLN A 54 11.00 -23.53 1.38
CA GLN A 54 12.37 -23.98 1.10
C GLN A 54 12.96 -24.74 2.30
N ARG A 55 12.77 -24.24 3.52
CA ARG A 55 13.24 -24.91 4.74
C ARG A 55 12.55 -26.26 4.95
N MET A 56 11.23 -26.32 4.74
CA MET A 56 10.47 -27.57 4.82
C MET A 56 10.88 -28.61 3.78
N GLN A 57 11.34 -28.17 2.61
CA GLN A 57 11.82 -29.04 1.53
C GLN A 57 13.30 -29.42 1.67
N ARG A 58 14.05 -28.75 2.52
CA ARG A 58 15.49 -28.98 2.68
C ARG A 58 15.79 -30.00 3.78
N TYR A 59 15.16 -29.84 4.94
CA TYR A 59 15.47 -30.62 6.13
C TYR A 59 14.51 -31.80 6.35
N ASP A 60 15.05 -32.89 6.90
CA ASP A 60 14.31 -34.04 7.40
C ASP A 60 14.37 -34.12 8.93
N LEU A 61 13.25 -33.81 9.59
CA LEU A 61 13.14 -33.89 11.05
C LEU A 61 13.16 -35.33 11.58
N GLY A 62 12.83 -36.32 10.74
CA GLY A 62 12.79 -37.73 11.12
C GLY A 62 14.18 -38.28 11.49
N SER A 63 15.22 -37.78 10.83
CA SER A 63 16.62 -38.14 11.05
C SER A 63 17.18 -37.79 12.44
N SER A 64 16.51 -36.90 13.19
CA SER A 64 16.97 -36.44 14.51
C SER A 64 17.06 -37.55 15.55
N LEU A 65 16.14 -38.53 15.49
CA LEU A 65 16.18 -39.72 16.36
C LEU A 65 17.19 -40.76 15.86
N GLU A 66 17.50 -40.77 14.57
CA GLU A 66 18.49 -41.68 13.99
C GLU A 66 19.92 -41.35 14.42
N ASP A 67 20.27 -40.07 14.58
CA ASP A 67 21.58 -39.66 15.11
C ASP A 67 21.81 -40.19 16.54
N ILE A 68 20.76 -40.12 17.38
CA ILE A 68 20.80 -40.65 18.74
C ILE A 68 20.92 -42.17 18.70
N ALA A 69 20.16 -42.85 17.83
CA ALA A 69 20.25 -44.29 17.64
C ALA A 69 21.68 -44.73 17.24
N LYS A 70 22.33 -44.01 16.31
CA LYS A 70 23.71 -44.27 15.89
C LYS A 70 24.73 -44.10 17.02
N LYS A 71 24.57 -43.08 17.87
CA LYS A 71 25.44 -42.88 19.04
C LYS A 71 25.27 -44.00 20.07
N LEU A 72 24.04 -44.46 20.28
CA LEU A 72 23.76 -45.61 21.15
C LEU A 72 24.31 -46.92 20.56
N ASP A 73 24.28 -47.10 19.24
CA ASP A 73 24.94 -48.23 18.58
C ASP A 73 26.44 -48.24 18.83
N ASP A 74 27.11 -47.09 18.79
CA ASP A 74 28.55 -47.01 19.09
C ASP A 74 28.86 -47.38 20.54
N VAL A 75 28.01 -46.99 21.49
CA VAL A 75 28.10 -47.41 22.90
C VAL A 75 27.99 -48.92 23.02
N VAL A 76 26.93 -49.51 22.44
CA VAL A 76 26.69 -50.96 22.48
C VAL A 76 27.83 -51.73 21.80
N LYS A 77 28.34 -51.21 20.68
CA LYS A 77 29.48 -51.80 19.97
C LYS A 77 30.75 -51.77 20.82
N THR A 78 31.04 -50.65 21.48
CA THR A 78 32.21 -50.51 22.36
C THR A 78 32.12 -51.51 23.53
N GLU A 79 30.94 -51.66 24.13
CA GLU A 79 30.70 -52.64 25.20
C GLU A 79 30.87 -54.08 24.69
N ARG A 80 30.35 -54.40 23.48
CA ARG A 80 30.57 -55.73 22.86
C ARG A 80 32.05 -56.01 22.71
N GLU A 81 32.81 -55.07 22.13
CA GLU A 81 34.26 -55.22 21.94
C GLU A 81 35.01 -55.42 23.26
N GLY A 82 34.62 -54.71 24.33
CA GLY A 82 35.16 -54.90 25.68
C GLY A 82 34.86 -56.27 26.27
N ILE A 83 33.60 -56.73 26.19
CA ILE A 83 33.19 -58.08 26.61
C ILE A 83 33.96 -59.15 25.84
N GLU A 84 34.16 -58.99 24.52
CA GLU A 84 34.89 -59.95 23.69
C GLU A 84 36.36 -60.05 24.04
N ARG A 85 36.97 -58.93 24.41
CA ARG A 85 38.38 -58.82 24.80
C ARG A 85 38.63 -59.44 26.18
N ASP A 86 37.77 -59.16 27.15
CA ASP A 86 38.08 -59.36 28.57
C ASP A 86 37.35 -60.58 29.19
N LEU A 87 36.24 -61.07 28.61
CA LEU A 87 35.43 -62.17 29.14
C LEU A 87 35.45 -63.44 28.28
N LYS A 88 35.35 -64.62 28.91
CA LYS A 88 35.33 -65.94 28.24
C LYS A 88 34.26 -66.89 28.81
N GLY A 89 33.83 -67.86 28.00
CA GLY A 89 32.89 -68.91 28.40
C GLY A 89 31.47 -68.39 28.66
N ARG A 90 30.77 -69.00 29.62
CA ARG A 90 29.34 -68.73 29.89
C ARG A 90 29.01 -67.30 30.31
N GLU A 91 29.96 -66.54 30.85
CA GLU A 91 29.75 -65.14 31.25
C GLU A 91 29.70 -64.20 30.05
N ARG A 92 30.55 -64.43 29.04
CA ARG A 92 30.49 -63.71 27.75
C ARG A 92 29.17 -63.96 27.03
N GLU A 93 28.76 -65.23 26.92
CA GLU A 93 27.50 -65.60 26.25
C GLU A 93 26.28 -64.92 26.89
N LYS A 94 26.23 -64.88 28.24
CA LYS A 94 25.14 -64.20 28.96
C LYS A 94 25.09 -62.70 28.71
N ARG A 95 26.23 -62.00 28.76
CA ARG A 95 26.28 -60.55 28.53
C ARG A 95 26.02 -60.19 27.07
N GLN A 96 26.50 -60.99 26.12
CA GLN A 96 26.18 -60.81 24.70
C GLN A 96 24.68 -61.00 24.43
N GLN A 97 24.07 -62.05 24.99
CA GLN A 97 22.62 -62.25 24.90
C GLN A 97 21.83 -61.08 25.51
N ALA A 98 22.28 -60.53 26.63
CA ALA A 98 21.66 -59.36 27.25
C ALA A 98 21.68 -58.13 26.32
N LEU A 99 22.80 -57.90 25.61
CA LEU A 99 22.92 -56.83 24.62
C LEU A 99 22.11 -57.08 23.34
N ASP A 100 21.84 -58.35 22.99
CA ASP A 100 21.01 -58.72 21.82
C ASP A 100 19.50 -58.56 22.11
N THR A 101 19.09 -58.63 23.39
CA THR A 101 17.70 -58.34 23.82
C THR A 101 17.36 -56.85 23.86
N ILE A 102 18.33 -55.95 23.71
CA ILE A 102 18.07 -54.52 23.71
C ILE A 102 17.29 -54.15 22.43
N PRO A 103 16.15 -53.43 22.54
CA PRO A 103 15.38 -52.99 21.38
C PRO A 103 16.21 -52.21 20.33
N PRO A 104 15.83 -52.20 19.04
CA PRO A 104 16.56 -51.44 18.01
C PRO A 104 16.26 -49.93 18.05
N ASP A 105 15.19 -49.49 18.71
CA ASP A 105 14.80 -48.08 18.80
C ASP A 105 15.58 -47.30 19.88
N ALA A 106 15.79 -46.00 19.64
CA ALA A 106 16.60 -45.16 20.51
C ALA A 106 16.07 -45.06 21.95
N ALA A 107 14.74 -45.00 22.12
CA ALA A 107 14.11 -44.84 23.43
C ALA A 107 14.22 -46.11 24.29
N GLY A 108 13.95 -47.28 23.70
CA GLY A 108 14.14 -48.58 24.34
C GLY A 108 15.59 -48.84 24.72
N ARG A 109 16.54 -48.53 23.82
CA ARG A 109 17.98 -48.62 24.11
C ARG A 109 18.41 -47.79 25.29
N LEU A 110 17.98 -46.53 25.35
CA LEU A 110 18.33 -45.62 26.42
C LEU A 110 17.85 -46.15 27.78
N ARG A 111 16.62 -46.69 27.85
CA ARG A 111 16.05 -47.26 29.07
C ARG A 111 16.81 -48.51 29.55
N GLU A 112 17.07 -49.44 28.65
CA GLU A 112 17.76 -50.69 29.00
C GLU A 112 19.21 -50.40 29.40
N LEU A 113 19.93 -49.56 28.65
CA LEU A 113 21.31 -49.19 28.95
C LEU A 113 21.44 -48.39 30.26
N GLN A 114 20.41 -47.63 30.65
CA GLN A 114 20.43 -46.91 31.93
C GLN A 114 20.43 -47.84 33.15
N ASN A 115 19.87 -49.05 33.01
CA ASN A 115 19.83 -50.07 34.05
C ASN A 115 20.89 -51.17 33.83
N TYR A 116 21.69 -51.05 32.77
CA TYR A 116 22.70 -52.03 32.37
C TYR A 116 24.01 -51.82 33.14
N ASP A 117 24.62 -52.92 33.58
CA ASP A 117 25.91 -52.93 34.27
C ASP A 117 27.06 -53.08 33.27
N PHE A 118 27.64 -51.97 32.84
CA PHE A 118 28.72 -51.92 31.85
C PHE A 118 29.98 -52.64 32.32
N HIS A 119 30.58 -53.43 31.44
CA HIS A 119 31.87 -54.06 31.67
C HIS A 119 33.04 -53.16 31.24
N ASP A 120 32.89 -52.47 30.11
CA ASP A 120 33.91 -51.60 29.55
C ASP A 120 33.72 -50.15 30.01
N GLU A 121 34.73 -49.58 30.67
CA GLU A 121 34.62 -48.22 31.20
C GLU A 121 34.61 -47.14 30.12
N GLN A 122 35.11 -47.42 28.91
CA GLN A 122 34.96 -46.50 27.78
C GLN A 122 33.52 -46.49 27.28
N ALA A 123 32.88 -47.67 27.19
CA ALA A 123 31.46 -47.76 26.83
C ALA A 123 30.56 -47.06 27.85
N LYS A 124 30.83 -47.27 29.14
CA LYS A 124 30.14 -46.58 30.24
C LYS A 124 30.31 -45.07 30.15
N GLN A 125 31.53 -44.59 29.94
CA GLN A 125 31.80 -43.16 29.85
C GLN A 125 31.14 -42.53 28.62
N LYS A 126 31.19 -43.19 27.46
CA LYS A 126 30.45 -42.75 26.25
C LYS A 126 28.94 -42.65 26.49
N PHE A 127 28.36 -43.61 27.23
CA PHE A 127 26.94 -43.59 27.58
C PHE A 127 26.60 -42.46 28.55
N GLU A 128 27.41 -42.28 29.59
CA GLU A 128 27.25 -41.19 30.57
C GLU A 128 27.37 -39.82 29.92
N ASP A 129 28.35 -39.63 29.01
CA ASP A 129 28.54 -38.40 28.24
C ASP A 129 27.36 -38.13 27.30
N LEU A 130 26.86 -39.16 26.61
CA LEU A 130 25.68 -39.05 25.76
C LEU A 130 24.44 -38.66 26.58
N LEU A 131 24.21 -39.32 27.71
CA LEU A 131 23.09 -39.04 28.61
C LEU A 131 23.18 -37.63 29.19
N ALA A 132 24.37 -37.18 29.55
CA ALA A 132 24.62 -35.82 30.02
C ALA A 132 24.32 -34.79 28.91
N SER A 133 24.76 -35.05 27.68
CA SER A 133 24.50 -34.18 26.53
C SER A 133 23.01 -34.08 26.19
N LEU A 134 22.27 -35.20 26.14
CA LEU A 134 20.84 -35.21 25.85
C LEU A 134 20.02 -34.50 26.93
N ARG A 135 20.37 -34.67 28.22
CA ARG A 135 19.74 -33.92 29.32
C ARG A 135 20.01 -32.43 29.20
N ALA A 136 21.25 -32.05 28.90
CA ALA A 136 21.62 -30.66 28.70
C ALA A 136 20.85 -30.05 27.52
N GLN A 137 20.74 -30.75 26.40
CA GLN A 137 19.99 -30.33 25.20
C GLN A 137 18.50 -30.16 25.47
N ALA A 138 17.86 -31.12 26.14
CA ALA A 138 16.43 -31.03 26.46
C ALA A 138 16.09 -29.86 27.41
N LEU A 139 17.05 -29.46 28.25
CA LEU A 139 16.92 -28.34 29.19
C LEU A 139 17.51 -27.02 28.66
N GLN A 140 18.32 -27.07 27.59
CA GLN A 140 18.99 -25.91 26.99
C GLN A 140 18.01 -24.80 26.60
N PRO A 141 16.84 -25.08 25.99
CA PRO A 141 15.87 -24.06 25.66
C PRO A 141 15.44 -23.25 26.88
N PHE A 142 15.38 -23.83 28.07
CA PHE A 142 14.95 -23.15 29.29
C PHE A 142 16.03 -22.27 29.93
N MET A 143 17.30 -22.45 29.56
CA MET A 143 18.46 -21.93 30.29
C MET A 143 19.32 -20.93 29.50
N GLN A 144 18.91 -20.53 28.29
CA GLN A 144 19.71 -19.71 27.36
C GLN A 144 20.10 -18.30 27.89
N GLY A 145 19.48 -17.82 28.98
CA GLY A 145 19.91 -16.62 29.72
C GLY A 145 21.14 -16.83 30.62
N MET A 146 21.50 -18.07 30.94
CA MET A 146 22.63 -18.42 31.82
C MET A 146 23.94 -18.54 31.02
N LYS A 147 24.50 -17.40 30.58
CA LYS A 147 25.76 -17.35 29.81
C LYS A 147 26.99 -17.92 30.53
N ASN A 148 26.92 -18.24 31.83
CA ASN A 148 28.08 -18.63 32.64
C ASN A 148 28.11 -20.11 33.09
N ALA A 149 27.14 -20.95 32.71
CA ALA A 149 27.10 -22.36 33.12
C ALA A 149 27.61 -23.29 32.01
N LEU A 150 28.88 -23.14 31.63
CA LEU A 150 29.56 -24.05 30.69
C LEU A 150 30.10 -25.27 31.46
N GLY A 151 29.33 -26.35 31.43
CA GLY A 151 29.82 -27.68 31.78
C GLY A 151 29.29 -28.21 33.11
N ASN A 152 28.34 -29.15 32.99
CA ASN A 152 27.76 -30.00 34.03
C ASN A 152 26.66 -29.37 34.89
N MET A 153 25.47 -29.96 34.75
CA MET A 153 24.28 -29.62 35.51
C MET A 153 24.46 -30.00 36.98
N THR A 154 24.36 -29.03 37.90
CA THR A 154 24.45 -29.31 39.34
C THR A 154 23.08 -29.64 39.93
N PRO A 155 23.02 -30.43 41.03
CA PRO A 155 21.79 -30.60 41.81
C PRO A 155 21.22 -29.28 42.36
N GLU A 156 22.01 -28.21 42.47
CA GLU A 156 21.53 -26.86 42.79
C GLU A 156 20.74 -26.24 41.62
N ASP A 157 21.18 -26.42 40.37
CA ASP A 157 20.51 -25.81 39.21
C ASP A 157 19.11 -26.39 38.96
N LEU A 158 18.97 -27.71 39.13
CA LEU A 158 17.66 -28.37 39.08
C LEU A 158 16.71 -27.88 40.18
N ARG A 159 17.24 -27.63 41.39
CA ARG A 159 16.45 -27.06 42.49
C ARG A 159 15.97 -25.64 42.16
N ARG A 160 16.85 -24.79 41.61
CA ARG A 160 16.50 -23.43 41.18
C ARG A 160 15.42 -23.43 40.09
N MET A 161 15.56 -24.28 39.08
CA MET A 161 14.56 -24.39 38.01
C MET A 161 13.20 -24.84 38.55
N ARG A 162 13.18 -25.81 39.47
CA ARG A 162 11.94 -26.27 40.11
C ARG A 162 11.25 -25.15 40.88
N GLU A 163 12.00 -24.38 41.66
CA GLU A 163 11.46 -23.23 42.40
C GLU A 163 10.89 -22.16 41.47
N MET A 164 11.57 -21.87 40.36
CA MET A 164 11.09 -20.92 39.36
C MET A 164 9.74 -21.34 38.79
N ILE A 165 9.61 -22.59 38.34
CA ILE A 165 8.36 -23.12 37.78
C ILE A 165 7.25 -23.12 38.83
N GLN A 166 7.56 -23.42 40.09
CA GLN A 166 6.60 -23.35 41.19
C GLN A 166 6.13 -21.91 41.46
N ASP A 167 7.06 -20.94 41.47
CA ASP A 167 6.74 -19.52 41.62
C ASP A 167 5.84 -19.05 40.46
N LEU A 168 6.15 -19.46 39.22
CA LEU A 168 5.34 -19.17 38.02
C LEU A 168 3.95 -19.79 38.09
N ASN A 169 3.85 -21.08 38.45
CA ASN A 169 2.58 -21.78 38.62
C ASN A 169 1.70 -21.16 39.71
N ARG A 170 2.30 -20.61 40.79
CA ARG A 170 1.57 -19.87 41.82
C ARG A 170 0.98 -18.59 41.24
N MET A 171 1.76 -17.80 40.49
CA MET A 171 1.27 -16.58 39.84
C MET A 171 0.18 -16.86 38.81
N LEU A 172 0.32 -17.93 38.02
CA LEU A 172 -0.69 -18.36 37.06
C LEU A 172 -2.01 -18.77 37.73
N ARG A 173 -1.93 -19.44 38.88
CA ARG A 173 -3.11 -19.78 39.68
C ARG A 173 -3.78 -18.54 40.26
N GLU A 174 -3.01 -17.64 40.85
CA GLU A 174 -3.52 -16.37 41.38
C GLU A 174 -4.23 -15.54 40.29
N ARG A 175 -3.67 -15.49 39.08
CA ARG A 175 -4.31 -14.86 37.92
C ARG A 175 -5.60 -15.56 37.51
N ALA A 176 -5.62 -16.90 37.47
CA ALA A 176 -6.81 -17.68 37.13
C ALA A 176 -7.94 -17.52 38.15
N GLU A 177 -7.60 -17.23 39.41
CA GLU A 177 -8.54 -16.90 40.49
C GLU A 177 -8.99 -15.42 40.47
N GLY A 178 -8.52 -14.61 39.51
CA GLY A 178 -8.86 -13.19 39.34
C GLY A 178 -8.00 -12.22 40.15
N GLY A 179 -6.92 -12.69 40.77
CA GLY A 179 -5.93 -11.87 41.48
C GLY A 179 -4.90 -11.20 40.56
N GLN A 180 -4.13 -10.25 41.11
CA GLN A 180 -3.00 -9.61 40.43
C GLN A 180 -1.68 -10.17 41.00
N PRO A 181 -1.02 -11.10 40.31
CA PRO A 181 0.23 -11.67 40.79
C PRO A 181 1.35 -10.62 40.86
N ASP A 182 2.16 -10.70 41.91
CA ASP A 182 3.32 -9.83 42.13
C ASP A 182 4.48 -10.18 41.20
N PHE A 183 4.46 -9.61 40.00
CA PHE A 183 5.50 -9.80 38.99
C PHE A 183 6.84 -9.16 39.40
N GLU A 184 6.84 -8.07 40.17
CA GLU A 184 8.07 -7.41 40.61
C GLU A 184 8.91 -8.32 41.50
N LYS A 185 8.28 -9.05 42.41
CA LYS A 185 8.95 -10.06 43.24
C LYS A 185 9.49 -11.23 42.41
N PHE A 186 8.77 -11.65 41.37
CA PHE A 186 9.25 -12.66 40.44
C PHE A 186 10.45 -12.17 39.64
N LYS A 187 10.38 -10.94 39.11
CA LYS A 187 11.45 -10.28 38.35
C LYS A 187 12.72 -10.08 39.20
N GLN A 188 12.59 -9.73 40.47
CA GLN A 188 13.73 -9.63 41.38
C GLN A 188 14.44 -10.97 41.61
N LYS A 189 13.68 -12.08 41.63
CA LYS A 189 14.23 -13.42 41.90
C LYS A 189 14.72 -14.13 40.64
N TRP A 190 14.05 -13.91 39.50
CA TRP A 190 14.22 -14.69 38.27
C TRP A 190 14.43 -13.86 37.00
N GLY A 191 14.48 -12.52 37.09
CA GLY A 191 14.55 -11.62 35.93
C GLY A 191 15.80 -11.80 35.06
N GLU A 192 16.91 -12.28 35.62
CA GLU A 192 18.11 -12.63 34.84
C GLU A 192 17.86 -13.78 33.83
N GLN A 193 16.84 -14.62 34.07
CA GLN A 193 16.51 -15.75 33.20
C GLN A 193 15.60 -15.36 32.02
N PHE A 194 14.91 -14.22 32.12
CA PHE A 194 13.99 -13.70 31.11
C PHE A 194 14.43 -12.30 30.67
N PRO A 195 15.55 -12.19 29.91
CA PRO A 195 16.05 -10.90 29.48
C PRO A 195 15.01 -10.16 28.62
N GLY A 196 14.75 -8.89 28.95
CA GLY A 196 13.80 -8.04 28.23
C GLY A 196 12.33 -8.27 28.56
N ALA A 197 11.98 -9.17 29.49
CA ALA A 197 10.59 -9.32 29.94
C ALA A 197 10.22 -8.20 30.95
N GLU A 198 9.20 -7.41 30.61
CA GLU A 198 8.69 -6.33 31.46
C GLU A 198 7.40 -6.71 32.18
N SER A 199 6.73 -7.77 31.73
CA SER A 199 5.47 -8.25 32.29
C SER A 199 5.42 -9.77 32.45
N LEU A 200 4.44 -10.25 33.24
CA LEU A 200 4.12 -11.68 33.31
C LEU A 200 3.74 -12.23 31.93
N ASP A 201 3.03 -11.45 31.11
CA ASP A 201 2.63 -11.86 29.76
C ASP A 201 3.85 -12.12 28.86
N ASP A 202 4.89 -11.27 28.94
CA ASP A 202 6.14 -11.48 28.18
C ASP A 202 6.84 -12.79 28.58
N VAL A 203 6.85 -13.11 29.88
CA VAL A 203 7.42 -14.37 30.38
C VAL A 203 6.62 -15.56 29.89
N LEU A 204 5.29 -15.48 29.94
CA LEU A 204 4.41 -16.55 29.46
C LEU A 204 4.56 -16.72 27.95
N GLU A 205 4.69 -15.65 27.19
CA GLU A 205 4.91 -15.70 25.74
C GLU A 205 6.24 -16.36 25.39
N GLN A 206 7.34 -16.00 26.07
CA GLN A 206 8.64 -16.63 25.85
C GLN A 206 8.63 -18.14 26.14
N ILE A 207 7.97 -18.56 27.24
CA ILE A 207 7.81 -19.98 27.59
C ILE A 207 6.87 -20.68 26.60
N GLY A 208 5.77 -20.01 26.23
CA GLY A 208 4.77 -20.45 25.27
C GLY A 208 5.38 -20.78 23.92
N ARG A 209 6.16 -19.86 23.35
CA ARG A 209 6.89 -20.06 22.08
C ARG A 209 7.74 -21.34 22.12
N ARG A 210 8.48 -21.57 23.21
CA ARG A 210 9.36 -22.76 23.35
C ARG A 210 8.56 -24.05 23.44
N MET A 211 7.50 -24.08 24.25
CA MET A 211 6.64 -25.26 24.35
C MET A 211 5.89 -25.52 23.04
N ALA A 212 5.45 -24.47 22.36
CA ALA A 212 4.80 -24.56 21.06
C ALA A 212 5.77 -25.11 20.01
N ALA A 213 7.05 -24.73 20.02
CA ALA A 213 8.06 -25.27 19.11
C ALA A 213 8.24 -26.78 19.32
N MET A 214 8.30 -27.23 20.58
CA MET A 214 8.36 -28.66 20.93
C MET A 214 7.10 -29.41 20.49
N GLN A 215 5.90 -28.85 20.75
CA GLN A 215 4.66 -29.48 20.32
C GLN A 215 4.56 -29.53 18.79
N SER A 216 4.99 -28.48 18.10
CA SER A 216 5.03 -28.41 16.64
C SER A 216 6.00 -29.45 16.07
N LEU A 217 7.16 -29.66 16.71
CA LEU A 217 8.10 -30.73 16.36
C LEU A 217 7.42 -32.08 16.51
N MET A 218 6.80 -32.35 17.66
CA MET A 218 6.06 -33.59 17.92
C MET A 218 4.93 -33.84 16.91
N GLN A 219 4.24 -32.80 16.45
CA GLN A 219 3.19 -32.90 15.42
C GLN A 219 3.75 -33.09 14.00
N SER A 220 4.99 -32.67 13.76
CA SER A 220 5.67 -32.80 12.47
C SER A 220 6.31 -34.19 12.27
N LEU A 221 6.62 -34.91 13.36
CA LEU A 221 7.15 -36.27 13.34
C LEU A 221 6.06 -37.31 13.01
N SER A 222 6.48 -38.49 12.55
CA SER A 222 5.58 -39.64 12.39
C SER A 222 5.02 -40.12 13.75
N PRO A 223 3.86 -40.83 13.78
CA PRO A 223 3.30 -41.37 15.01
C PRO A 223 4.29 -42.23 15.80
N GLU A 224 5.09 -43.04 15.11
CA GLU A 224 6.11 -43.90 15.73
C GLU A 224 7.25 -43.08 16.34
N GLN A 225 7.81 -42.12 15.60
CA GLN A 225 8.88 -41.24 16.09
C GLN A 225 8.41 -40.35 17.24
N ARG A 226 7.17 -39.87 17.19
CA ARG A 226 6.56 -39.10 18.28
C ARG A 226 6.47 -39.92 19.55
N ALA A 227 6.06 -41.18 19.47
CA ALA A 227 6.01 -42.08 20.62
C ALA A 227 7.41 -42.33 21.20
N GLN A 228 8.40 -42.55 20.35
CA GLN A 228 9.80 -42.74 20.76
C GLN A 228 10.36 -41.48 21.45
N LEU A 229 10.11 -40.28 20.91
CA LEU A 229 10.58 -39.04 21.51
C LEU A 229 9.89 -38.77 22.85
N ASP A 230 8.59 -39.04 22.99
CA ASP A 230 7.87 -38.93 24.27
C ASP A 230 8.45 -39.88 25.33
N GLU A 231 8.74 -41.11 24.94
CA GLU A 231 9.34 -42.13 25.79
C GLU A 231 10.77 -41.76 26.23
N MET A 232 11.58 -41.25 25.30
CA MET A 232 12.92 -40.75 25.57
C MET A 232 12.88 -39.58 26.56
N MET A 233 12.00 -38.59 26.33
CA MET A 233 11.83 -37.45 27.24
C MET A 233 11.46 -37.92 28.65
N ARG A 234 10.48 -38.82 28.78
CA ARG A 234 10.15 -39.42 30.10
C ARG A 234 11.38 -40.03 30.76
N SER A 235 12.16 -40.85 30.05
CA SER A 235 13.36 -41.50 30.61
C SER A 235 14.43 -40.53 31.10
N LEU A 236 14.62 -39.39 30.41
CA LEU A 236 15.60 -38.38 30.76
C LEU A 236 15.23 -37.61 32.04
N PHE A 237 13.92 -37.38 32.28
CA PHE A 237 13.38 -36.60 33.40
C PHE A 237 12.95 -37.44 34.64
N LEU A 238 12.93 -38.77 34.56
CA LEU A 238 12.46 -39.74 35.56
C LEU A 238 13.19 -39.77 36.92
N LYS A 239 14.06 -38.80 37.26
CA LYS A 239 14.74 -38.73 38.57
C LYS A 239 14.10 -37.75 39.57
N ASP A 240 13.13 -36.92 39.17
CA ASP A 240 12.55 -35.88 40.03
C ASP A 240 11.04 -35.66 39.82
N GLU A 241 10.21 -36.44 40.53
CA GLU A 241 8.74 -36.38 40.45
C GLU A 241 8.16 -34.98 40.71
N ARG A 242 8.85 -34.15 41.50
CA ARG A 242 8.36 -32.81 41.87
C ARG A 242 8.48 -31.81 40.73
N LEU A 243 9.57 -31.90 39.97
CA LEU A 243 9.78 -31.08 38.78
C LEU A 243 8.78 -31.46 37.68
N GLU A 244 8.54 -32.75 37.51
CA GLU A 244 7.57 -33.27 36.54
C GLU A 244 6.15 -32.76 36.83
N ALA A 245 5.71 -32.83 38.09
CA ALA A 245 4.41 -32.31 38.50
C ALA A 245 4.28 -30.79 38.24
N ALA A 246 5.34 -30.03 38.52
CA ALA A 246 5.38 -28.59 38.28
C ALA A 246 5.29 -28.26 36.77
N MET A 247 6.00 -29.00 35.92
CA MET A 247 5.93 -28.83 34.46
C MET A 247 4.56 -29.21 33.89
N ARG A 248 3.95 -30.28 34.38
CA ARG A 248 2.60 -30.68 33.98
C ARG A 248 1.57 -29.59 34.31
N GLN A 249 1.65 -28.98 35.49
CA GLN A 249 0.76 -27.88 35.86
C GLN A 249 0.98 -26.64 34.95
N LEU A 250 2.24 -26.31 34.65
CA LEU A 250 2.56 -25.21 33.75
C LEU A 250 2.02 -25.45 32.34
N GLY A 251 2.20 -26.66 31.81
CA GLY A 251 1.65 -27.07 30.51
C GLY A 251 0.12 -27.00 30.45
N MET A 252 -0.58 -27.34 31.55
CA MET A 252 -2.05 -27.17 31.61
C MET A 252 -2.45 -25.70 31.52
N HIS A 253 -1.77 -24.82 32.26
CA HIS A 253 -2.07 -23.38 32.24
C HIS A 253 -1.79 -22.73 30.87
N LEU A 254 -0.82 -23.24 30.13
CA LEU A 254 -0.43 -22.69 28.83
C LEU A 254 -1.01 -23.47 27.64
N SER A 255 -1.79 -24.53 27.88
CA SER A 255 -2.29 -25.43 26.83
C SER A 255 -3.02 -24.70 25.70
N GLU A 256 -3.95 -23.80 26.00
CA GLU A 256 -4.68 -23.02 24.98
C GLU A 256 -3.74 -22.14 24.15
N MET A 257 -2.84 -21.39 24.79
CA MET A 257 -1.87 -20.54 24.11
C MET A 257 -0.90 -21.36 23.25
N ILE A 258 -0.44 -22.51 23.75
CA ILE A 258 0.46 -23.40 23.01
C ILE A 258 -0.29 -23.99 21.81
N ASP A 259 -1.55 -24.43 21.95
CA ASP A 259 -2.35 -24.97 20.84
C ASP A 259 -2.64 -23.93 19.76
N GLU A 260 -2.82 -22.65 20.12
CA GLU A 260 -2.95 -21.55 19.14
C GLU A 260 -1.65 -21.28 18.37
N MET A 261 -0.49 -21.41 19.04
CA MET A 261 0.83 -21.16 18.45
C MET A 261 1.42 -22.37 17.73
N ALA A 262 1.05 -23.58 18.15
CA ALA A 262 1.59 -24.82 17.62
C ALA A 262 1.04 -25.08 16.22
N GLN A 263 1.93 -25.38 15.29
CA GLN A 263 1.57 -25.68 13.92
C GLN A 263 2.25 -26.95 13.45
N ARG A 264 1.52 -27.69 12.61
CA ARG A 264 2.08 -28.86 11.92
C ARG A 264 2.82 -28.41 10.67
N TYR A 265 4.12 -28.69 10.62
CA TYR A 265 4.94 -28.43 9.45
C TYR A 265 5.25 -29.74 8.71
N PRO A 266 4.85 -29.89 7.44
CA PRO A 266 5.11 -31.10 6.66
C PRO A 266 6.52 -31.05 6.05
N PHE A 267 7.55 -31.36 6.85
CA PHE A 267 8.92 -31.51 6.36
C PHE A 267 9.04 -32.71 5.42
N ARG A 268 9.80 -32.54 4.32
CA ARG A 268 9.99 -33.55 3.26
C ARG A 268 11.39 -33.49 2.64
N GLY A 269 12.34 -32.87 3.33
CA GLY A 269 13.70 -32.75 2.82
C GLY A 269 14.53 -34.02 2.98
N ASP A 270 15.79 -33.92 2.60
CA ASP A 270 16.77 -35.01 2.66
C ASP A 270 17.95 -34.68 3.61
N GLU A 271 18.11 -33.42 4.03
CA GLU A 271 19.19 -32.99 4.91
C GLU A 271 18.90 -33.41 6.35
N GLN A 272 19.77 -34.26 6.90
CA GLN A 272 19.63 -34.78 8.25
C GLN A 272 19.93 -33.69 9.27
N VAL A 273 19.08 -33.57 10.29
CA VAL A 273 19.25 -32.58 11.37
C VAL A 273 19.19 -33.25 12.73
N GLY A 274 20.09 -32.85 13.63
CA GLY A 274 20.05 -33.28 15.03
C GLY A 274 18.87 -32.68 15.78
N LEU A 275 18.56 -33.18 16.98
CA LEU A 275 17.46 -32.68 17.80
C LEU A 275 17.57 -31.17 18.12
N ASP A 276 18.76 -30.68 18.42
CA ASP A 276 19.00 -29.25 18.69
C ASP A 276 18.72 -28.37 17.46
N GLU A 277 19.15 -28.84 16.30
CA GLU A 277 18.97 -28.14 15.03
C GLU A 277 17.50 -28.15 14.60
N ALA A 278 16.82 -29.29 14.79
CA ALA A 278 15.38 -29.40 14.64
C ALA A 278 14.63 -28.39 15.53
N MET A 279 14.98 -28.28 16.82
CA MET A 279 14.35 -27.33 17.73
C MET A 279 14.56 -25.86 17.32
N ARG A 280 15.79 -25.49 16.90
CA ARG A 280 16.07 -24.14 16.39
C ARG A 280 15.29 -23.85 15.12
N LEU A 281 15.24 -24.82 14.20
CA LEU A 281 14.48 -24.72 12.97
C LEU A 281 13.00 -24.46 13.25
N MET A 282 12.42 -25.15 14.24
CA MET A 282 11.03 -24.95 14.64
C MET A 282 10.78 -23.57 15.24
N GLU A 283 11.70 -23.06 16.07
CA GLU A 283 11.61 -21.69 16.60
C GLU A 283 11.65 -20.65 15.46
N GLU A 284 12.51 -20.84 14.47
CA GLU A 284 12.58 -19.96 13.30
C GLU A 284 11.31 -20.04 12.43
N MET A 285 10.72 -21.23 12.28
CA MET A 285 9.45 -21.43 11.56
C MET A 285 8.29 -20.69 12.25
N GLN A 286 8.24 -20.71 13.58
CA GLN A 286 7.24 -19.95 14.34
C GLN A 286 7.46 -18.44 14.24
N LYS A 287 8.72 -17.97 14.23
CA LYS A 287 9.02 -16.55 13.98
C LYS A 287 8.58 -16.11 12.59
N LEU A 288 8.77 -16.95 11.57
CA LEU A 288 8.25 -16.72 10.22
C LEU A 288 6.71 -16.59 10.23
N ASP A 289 6.01 -17.45 10.97
CA ASP A 289 4.55 -17.43 11.05
C ASP A 289 4.02 -16.22 11.81
N ALA A 290 4.66 -15.84 12.92
CA ALA A 290 4.31 -14.63 13.67
C ALA A 290 4.47 -13.38 12.78
N LEU A 291 5.60 -13.27 12.08
CA LEU A 291 5.85 -12.17 11.15
C LEU A 291 4.86 -12.18 9.97
N GLU A 292 4.50 -13.35 9.45
CA GLU A 292 3.47 -13.46 8.40
C GLU A 292 2.12 -12.95 8.90
N GLN A 293 1.72 -13.28 10.13
CA GLN A 293 0.48 -12.80 10.73
C GLN A 293 0.51 -11.28 10.96
N GLU A 294 1.62 -10.74 11.44
CA GLU A 294 1.80 -9.31 11.69
C GLU A 294 1.72 -8.49 10.38
N LEU A 295 2.39 -8.96 9.32
CA LEU A 295 2.32 -8.36 7.99
C LEU A 295 0.92 -8.45 7.37
N ARG A 296 0.17 -9.52 7.64
CA ARG A 296 -1.25 -9.65 7.22
C ARG A 296 -2.18 -8.73 8.01
N ALA A 297 -1.89 -8.50 9.29
CA ALA A 297 -2.64 -7.61 10.16
C ALA A 297 -2.40 -6.13 9.84
N THR A 298 -1.25 -5.82 9.24
CA THR A 298 -0.86 -4.46 8.84
C THR A 298 -1.81 -3.89 7.79
N ARG A 299 -2.61 -2.89 8.17
CA ARG A 299 -3.56 -2.21 7.28
C ARG A 299 -3.30 -0.72 7.14
N SER A 300 -2.64 -0.12 8.12
CA SER A 300 -2.35 1.31 8.17
C SER A 300 -0.84 1.59 8.13
N LEU A 301 -0.50 2.87 7.91
CA LEU A 301 0.88 3.35 8.03
C LEU A 301 1.40 3.27 9.46
N GLU A 302 0.53 3.39 10.46
CA GLU A 302 0.89 3.27 11.87
C GLU A 302 1.28 1.83 12.21
N ASP A 303 0.50 0.85 11.74
CA ASP A 303 0.83 -0.58 11.91
C ASP A 303 2.16 -0.89 11.23
N LEU A 304 2.37 -0.35 10.03
CA LEU A 304 3.61 -0.53 9.29
C LEU A 304 4.83 0.03 10.04
N ALA A 305 4.66 1.15 10.75
CA ALA A 305 5.73 1.78 11.54
C ALA A 305 6.08 1.00 12.82
N LYS A 306 5.17 0.15 13.32
CA LYS A 306 5.41 -0.73 14.48
C LYS A 306 6.28 -1.94 14.14
N LEU A 307 6.34 -2.33 12.86
CA LEU A 307 7.16 -3.45 12.41
C LEU A 307 8.65 -3.14 12.56
N SER A 308 9.39 -4.08 13.14
CA SER A 308 10.84 -4.01 13.35
C SER A 308 11.61 -4.50 12.12
N PRO A 309 12.38 -3.64 11.40
CA PRO A 309 13.21 -4.08 10.29
C PRO A 309 14.30 -5.07 10.72
N GLU A 310 14.79 -4.97 11.96
CA GLU A 310 15.79 -5.90 12.49
C GLU A 310 15.26 -7.33 12.62
N ASP A 311 14.00 -7.48 13.04
CA ASP A 311 13.39 -8.80 13.18
C ASP A 311 13.06 -9.40 11.81
N VAL A 312 12.68 -8.56 10.84
CA VAL A 312 12.58 -8.96 9.43
C VAL A 312 13.95 -9.37 8.87
N ALA A 313 15.03 -8.67 9.20
CA ALA A 313 16.38 -9.04 8.74
C ALA A 313 16.82 -10.42 9.27
N LYS A 314 16.60 -10.69 10.56
CA LYS A 314 16.96 -11.97 11.20
C LYS A 314 16.19 -13.15 10.62
N VAL A 315 14.92 -12.94 10.28
CA VAL A 315 14.00 -14.02 9.91
C VAL A 315 13.93 -14.20 8.39
N ALA A 316 13.83 -13.10 7.65
CA ALA A 316 13.56 -13.05 6.21
C ALA A 316 14.77 -12.58 5.37
N GLY A 317 15.83 -12.11 6.01
CA GLY A 317 17.07 -11.64 5.38
C GLY A 317 17.11 -10.13 5.13
N GLU A 318 18.32 -9.63 4.90
CA GLU A 318 18.65 -8.21 4.71
C GLU A 318 17.93 -7.52 3.53
N GLU A 319 17.53 -8.28 2.51
CA GLU A 319 16.76 -7.74 1.39
C GLU A 319 15.33 -7.39 1.82
N ALA A 320 14.69 -8.26 2.60
CA ALA A 320 13.32 -8.05 3.08
C ALA A 320 13.25 -6.89 4.09
N ALA A 321 14.27 -6.75 4.94
CA ALA A 321 14.38 -5.61 5.86
C ALA A 321 14.47 -4.27 5.10
N ARG A 322 15.35 -4.19 4.09
CA ARG A 322 15.48 -2.99 3.24
C ARG A 322 14.21 -2.67 2.48
N ASP A 323 13.48 -3.69 2.03
CA ASP A 323 12.19 -3.51 1.36
C ASP A 323 11.14 -2.95 2.34
N LEU A 324 11.09 -3.43 3.59
CA LEU A 324 10.23 -2.89 4.65
C LEU A 324 10.59 -1.43 5.00
N GLU A 325 11.87 -1.11 5.19
CA GLU A 325 12.34 0.26 5.45
C GLU A 325 11.89 1.22 4.36
N ARG A 326 12.02 0.82 3.08
CA ARG A 326 11.56 1.64 1.96
C ARG A 326 10.05 1.91 2.03
N LEU A 327 9.25 0.91 2.43
CA LEU A 327 7.80 1.07 2.59
C LEU A 327 7.47 2.03 3.75
N GLN A 328 8.15 1.89 4.89
CA GLN A 328 8.01 2.77 6.06
C GLN A 328 8.37 4.23 5.73
N GLU A 329 9.35 4.45 4.85
CA GLU A 329 9.77 5.79 4.44
C GLU A 329 8.81 6.48 3.45
N ILE A 330 7.85 5.77 2.83
CA ILE A 330 6.98 6.37 1.80
C ILE A 330 6.20 7.56 2.34
N ALA A 331 5.50 7.39 3.47
CA ALA A 331 4.67 8.43 4.04
C ALA A 331 5.50 9.64 4.50
N LYS A 332 6.65 9.36 5.14
CA LYS A 332 7.60 10.39 5.55
C LYS A 332 8.11 11.18 4.36
N ARG A 333 8.55 10.52 3.28
CA ARG A 333 9.02 11.17 2.05
C ARG A 333 7.94 12.00 1.37
N LEU A 334 6.66 11.60 1.45
CA LEU A 334 5.54 12.38 0.91
C LEU A 334 5.21 13.61 1.77
N LYS A 335 5.29 13.49 3.10
CA LYS A 335 5.18 14.63 4.04
C LYS A 335 6.35 15.62 3.86
N ASP A 336 7.59 15.13 3.85
CA ASP A 336 8.81 15.93 3.70
C ASP A 336 8.86 16.68 2.36
N ALA A 337 8.34 16.07 1.28
CA ALA A 337 8.20 16.72 -0.02
C ALA A 337 7.07 17.77 -0.07
N GLY A 338 6.27 17.90 1.00
CA GLY A 338 5.14 18.81 1.11
C GLY A 338 3.95 18.39 0.25
N TYR A 339 3.78 17.09 -0.03
CA TYR A 339 2.63 16.56 -0.77
C TYR A 339 1.48 16.14 0.14
N LEU A 340 1.79 15.75 1.37
CA LEU A 340 0.80 15.39 2.39
C LEU A 340 0.85 16.36 3.56
N GLU A 341 -0.32 16.64 4.13
CA GLU A 341 -0.50 17.38 5.38
C GLU A 341 -1.44 16.60 6.32
N GLY A 342 -1.33 16.81 7.63
CA GLY A 342 -2.14 16.12 8.64
C GLY A 342 -1.43 15.00 9.40
N GLU A 343 -2.10 14.51 10.44
CA GLU A 343 -1.69 13.33 11.21
C GLU A 343 -2.06 12.04 10.46
N ASP A 344 -1.49 10.90 10.86
CA ASP A 344 -1.56 9.64 10.09
C ASP A 344 -2.99 9.13 9.83
N ASP A 345 -3.96 9.56 10.64
CA ASP A 345 -5.38 9.21 10.47
C ASP A 345 -6.22 10.24 9.68
N ASP A 346 -5.69 11.45 9.43
CA ASP A 346 -6.35 12.54 8.66
C ASP A 346 -5.41 13.14 7.59
N LEU A 347 -4.68 12.27 6.89
CA LEU A 347 -3.80 12.65 5.79
C LEU A 347 -4.60 13.30 4.65
N LYS A 348 -4.17 14.49 4.24
CA LYS A 348 -4.76 15.26 3.13
C LYS A 348 -3.71 15.63 2.09
N LEU A 349 -4.16 15.77 0.85
CA LEU A 349 -3.33 16.25 -0.24
C LEU A 349 -3.15 17.76 -0.15
N THR A 350 -1.90 18.22 -0.15
CA THR A 350 -1.62 19.65 -0.21
C THR A 350 -1.94 20.22 -1.60
N ALA A 351 -2.07 21.54 -1.69
CA ALA A 351 -2.24 22.23 -2.98
C ALA A 351 -1.10 21.93 -3.98
N ARG A 352 0.10 21.62 -3.48
CA ARG A 352 1.26 21.22 -4.30
C ARG A 352 1.05 19.83 -4.91
N ALA A 353 0.55 18.87 -4.14
CA ALA A 353 0.26 17.52 -4.64
C ALA A 353 -0.82 17.54 -5.70
N ILE A 354 -1.91 18.29 -5.47
CA ILE A 354 -3.02 18.43 -6.42
C ILE A 354 -2.53 19.04 -7.74
N ARG A 355 -1.66 20.06 -7.67
CA ARG A 355 -1.04 20.65 -8.87
C ARG A 355 -0.25 19.62 -9.66
N LYS A 356 0.56 18.82 -8.97
CA LYS A 356 1.37 17.79 -9.62
C LYS A 356 0.53 16.69 -10.28
N ILE A 357 -0.53 16.24 -9.61
CA ILE A 357 -1.52 15.30 -10.16
C ILE A 357 -2.20 15.89 -11.42
N ALA A 358 -2.53 17.18 -11.40
CA ALA A 358 -3.12 17.87 -12.55
C ALA A 358 -2.13 18.00 -13.73
N ASP A 359 -0.86 18.33 -13.45
CA ASP A 359 0.20 18.41 -14.47
C ASP A 359 0.51 17.04 -15.09
N LYS A 360 0.48 15.96 -14.29
CA LYS A 360 0.54 14.58 -14.78
C LYS A 360 -0.65 14.28 -15.70
N SER A 361 -1.88 14.56 -15.26
CA SER A 361 -3.10 14.35 -16.04
C SER A 361 -3.05 15.09 -17.40
N LEU A 362 -2.52 16.32 -17.40
CA LEU A 362 -2.32 17.10 -18.62
C LEU A 362 -1.30 16.43 -19.57
N ARG A 363 -0.16 15.99 -19.04
CA ARG A 363 0.88 15.27 -19.82
C ARG A 363 0.36 13.95 -20.37
N ASP A 364 -0.43 13.21 -19.61
CA ASP A 364 -1.03 11.94 -20.03
C ASP A 364 -2.01 12.15 -21.20
N ILE A 365 -2.81 13.22 -21.17
CA ILE A 365 -3.70 13.58 -22.27
C ILE A 365 -2.90 14.01 -23.52
N PHE A 366 -1.87 14.86 -23.37
CA PHE A 366 -1.08 15.34 -24.51
C PHE A 366 -0.12 14.31 -25.12
N SER A 367 0.38 13.37 -24.32
CA SER A 367 1.26 12.30 -24.81
C SER A 367 0.53 11.36 -25.78
N ARG A 368 -0.76 11.11 -25.54
CA ARG A 368 -1.66 10.41 -26.47
C ARG A 368 -1.89 11.23 -27.74
N LEU A 369 -2.07 12.55 -27.61
CA LEU A 369 -2.29 13.49 -28.73
C LEU A 369 -1.13 13.53 -29.75
N LYS A 370 0.12 13.33 -29.32
CA LYS A 370 1.28 13.32 -30.24
C LYS A 370 1.30 12.11 -31.19
N ARG A 371 0.52 11.06 -30.93
CA ARG A 371 0.44 9.86 -31.80
C ARG A 371 -0.56 10.00 -32.94
N ASP A 372 -1.59 10.85 -32.80
CA ASP A 372 -2.60 11.09 -33.83
C ASP A 372 -2.39 12.46 -34.50
N ARG A 373 -1.98 12.45 -35.78
CA ARG A 373 -1.57 13.66 -36.54
C ARG A 373 -2.69 14.69 -36.70
N PHE A 374 -2.32 15.97 -36.58
CA PHE A 374 -3.12 17.14 -36.97
C PHE A 374 -3.43 17.14 -38.48
N GLY A 375 -4.71 17.27 -38.84
CA GLY A 375 -5.16 17.55 -40.20
C GLY A 375 -6.33 18.53 -40.23
N GLY A 376 -6.14 19.67 -40.91
CA GLY A 376 -7.20 20.52 -41.46
C GLY A 376 -7.84 21.55 -40.52
N HIS A 377 -7.51 22.82 -40.73
CA HIS A 377 -8.45 23.93 -41.03
C HIS A 377 -7.77 25.28 -40.77
N GLN A 378 -7.16 25.84 -41.83
CA GLN A 378 -6.90 27.27 -41.93
C GLN A 378 -8.23 27.98 -42.23
N MET A 379 -8.51 29.07 -41.52
CA MET A 379 -9.32 30.14 -42.08
C MET A 379 -8.69 31.48 -41.70
N ASP A 380 -8.32 32.22 -42.74
CA ASP A 380 -8.01 33.64 -42.71
C ASP A 380 -9.21 34.45 -42.24
N ARG A 381 -8.98 35.42 -41.33
CA ARG A 381 -9.44 36.81 -41.47
C ARG A 381 -8.97 37.69 -40.32
N ARG A 382 -8.70 38.95 -40.66
CA ARG A 382 -8.28 40.06 -39.80
C ARG A 382 -9.50 40.90 -39.40
N GLY A 383 -9.62 41.26 -38.12
CA GLY A 383 -10.56 42.25 -37.58
C GLY A 383 -9.81 43.41 -36.91
N ALA A 384 -10.32 44.63 -37.01
CA ALA A 384 -9.70 45.86 -36.53
C ALA A 384 -10.40 46.39 -35.27
N GLY A 385 -9.64 46.59 -34.19
CA GLY A 385 -10.07 47.33 -32.99
C GLY A 385 -9.64 46.67 -31.68
N GLY A 386 -8.70 47.27 -30.94
CA GLY A 386 -8.23 46.81 -29.63
C GLY A 386 -7.42 47.88 -28.89
N ASP A 387 -7.06 47.61 -27.63
CA ASP A 387 -6.27 48.51 -26.75
C ASP A 387 -4.77 48.54 -27.11
N GLN A 388 -4.12 49.67 -26.81
CA GLN A 388 -2.72 49.98 -27.17
C GLN A 388 -1.69 49.05 -26.49
N THR A 389 -0.73 48.53 -27.25
CA THR A 389 0.49 47.89 -26.71
C THR A 389 1.68 48.86 -26.76
N ASP A 390 2.79 48.55 -26.08
CA ASP A 390 4.03 49.37 -26.16
C ASP A 390 4.91 49.01 -27.39
N GLU A 391 4.44 48.13 -28.27
CA GLU A 391 5.19 47.71 -29.46
C GLU A 391 4.67 48.45 -30.71
N SER A 392 5.56 49.21 -31.35
CA SER A 392 5.29 49.89 -32.62
C SER A 392 5.79 49.06 -33.82
N LYS A 393 4.99 49.03 -34.90
CA LYS A 393 5.37 48.43 -36.19
C LYS A 393 5.29 49.46 -37.32
N ALA A 394 5.91 49.18 -38.46
CA ALA A 394 5.73 50.01 -39.65
C ALA A 394 4.26 49.99 -40.10
N TYR A 395 3.75 51.14 -40.53
CA TYR A 395 2.40 51.29 -41.02
C TYR A 395 2.20 50.54 -42.35
N GLU A 396 1.21 49.66 -42.40
CA GLU A 396 0.74 49.02 -43.63
C GLU A 396 -0.67 49.50 -43.96
N PHE A 397 -0.98 49.58 -45.26
CA PHE A 397 -2.30 49.99 -45.72
C PHE A 397 -3.39 49.05 -45.14
N GLY A 398 -4.27 49.61 -44.30
CA GLY A 398 -5.32 48.89 -43.58
C GLY A 398 -5.13 48.82 -42.06
N ASP A 399 -3.98 49.23 -41.52
CA ASP A 399 -3.80 49.36 -40.07
C ASP A 399 -4.59 50.54 -39.49
N PRO A 400 -5.09 50.44 -38.24
CA PRO A 400 -5.61 51.60 -37.51
C PRO A 400 -4.54 52.69 -37.43
N PHE A 401 -4.91 53.95 -37.75
CA PHE A 401 -3.97 55.08 -37.80
C PHE A 401 -3.65 55.63 -36.39
N LEU A 402 -3.18 54.75 -35.51
CA LEU A 402 -2.71 55.06 -34.16
C LEU A 402 -1.19 55.21 -34.20
N LEU A 403 -0.72 56.38 -34.65
CA LEU A 403 0.71 56.64 -34.82
C LEU A 403 1.46 56.64 -33.47
N ASP A 404 2.55 55.88 -33.41
CA ASP A 404 3.63 56.13 -32.48
C ASP A 404 4.44 57.31 -33.01
N LEU A 405 4.10 58.52 -32.53
CA LEU A 405 4.74 59.76 -32.96
C LEU A 405 6.24 59.77 -32.65
N LYS A 406 6.67 59.13 -31.56
CA LYS A 406 8.07 59.08 -31.17
C LYS A 406 8.87 58.28 -32.19
N GLU A 407 8.47 57.03 -32.46
CA GLU A 407 9.21 56.22 -33.44
C GLU A 407 9.06 56.69 -34.87
N THR A 408 7.92 57.30 -35.22
CA THR A 408 7.72 57.92 -36.53
C THR A 408 8.72 59.05 -36.76
N VAL A 409 8.88 59.94 -35.77
CA VAL A 409 9.85 61.03 -35.85
C VAL A 409 11.28 60.51 -35.82
N MET A 410 11.59 59.51 -34.97
CA MET A 410 12.92 58.89 -34.92
C MET A 410 13.31 58.25 -36.26
N ARG A 411 12.39 57.59 -36.95
CA ARG A 411 12.63 57.05 -38.30
C ARG A 411 12.86 58.14 -39.32
N ALA A 412 12.05 59.20 -39.30
CA ALA A 412 12.23 60.33 -40.20
C ALA A 412 13.58 61.06 -39.99
N VAL A 413 14.00 61.22 -38.73
CA VAL A 413 15.30 61.80 -38.37
C VAL A 413 16.44 60.86 -38.74
N GLY A 414 16.30 59.55 -38.53
CA GLY A 414 17.29 58.55 -38.96
C GLY A 414 17.49 58.53 -40.48
N ARG A 415 16.42 58.79 -41.25
CA ARG A 415 16.46 58.85 -42.72
C ARG A 415 17.09 60.14 -43.26
N LEU A 416 16.77 61.28 -42.68
CA LEU A 416 17.19 62.60 -43.19
C LEU A 416 18.47 63.14 -42.52
N GLY A 417 18.89 62.54 -41.40
CA GLY A 417 19.96 63.05 -40.55
C GLY A 417 19.47 64.18 -39.61
N PRO A 418 20.33 64.62 -38.67
CA PRO A 418 19.99 65.68 -37.72
C PRO A 418 19.90 67.03 -38.43
N GLY A 419 18.69 67.47 -38.77
CA GLY A 419 18.42 68.76 -39.38
C GLY A 419 16.94 69.16 -39.24
N THR A 420 16.67 70.47 -39.21
CA THR A 420 15.31 71.01 -39.18
C THR A 420 15.02 71.79 -40.47
N PRO A 421 13.82 71.67 -41.06
CA PRO A 421 12.66 70.91 -40.58
C PRO A 421 12.70 69.40 -40.93
N VAL A 422 12.17 68.56 -40.03
CA VAL A 422 12.01 67.11 -40.26
C VAL A 422 10.79 66.88 -41.15
N ARG A 423 11.00 66.30 -42.34
CA ARG A 423 9.92 66.01 -43.31
C ARG A 423 9.49 64.54 -43.21
N LEU A 424 8.30 64.29 -42.69
CA LEU A 424 7.70 62.95 -42.58
C LEU A 424 7.19 62.47 -43.96
N VAL A 425 7.47 61.22 -44.31
CA VAL A 425 6.85 60.49 -45.45
C VAL A 425 6.11 59.26 -44.93
N PRO A 426 5.17 58.66 -45.70
CA PRO A 426 4.39 57.50 -45.25
C PRO A 426 5.24 56.32 -44.76
N ASP A 427 6.42 56.09 -45.35
CA ASP A 427 7.34 55.02 -44.95
C ASP A 427 7.96 55.24 -43.56
N ASP A 428 7.91 56.47 -43.04
CA ASP A 428 8.36 56.78 -41.67
C ASP A 428 7.28 56.42 -40.63
N PHE A 429 6.02 56.24 -41.04
CA PHE A 429 4.91 56.05 -40.10
C PHE A 429 5.00 54.71 -39.39
N THR A 430 4.97 54.79 -38.07
CA THR A 430 4.85 53.62 -37.20
C THR A 430 3.54 53.66 -36.46
N VAL A 431 2.82 52.54 -36.44
CA VAL A 431 1.58 52.40 -35.68
C VAL A 431 1.80 51.53 -34.46
N ILE A 432 1.13 51.91 -33.38
CA ILE A 432 1.07 51.14 -32.15
C ILE A 432 0.26 49.86 -32.43
N ARG A 433 0.84 48.69 -32.16
CA ARG A 433 0.14 47.42 -32.31
C ARG A 433 -0.95 47.34 -31.24
N THR A 434 -2.14 46.89 -31.60
CA THR A 434 -3.23 46.64 -30.65
C THR A 434 -3.48 45.12 -30.61
N GLU A 435 -3.18 44.48 -29.48
CA GLU A 435 -3.53 43.07 -29.28
C GLU A 435 -4.91 42.98 -28.62
N GLN A 436 -5.90 42.39 -29.32
CA GLN A 436 -7.10 41.93 -28.64
C GLN A 436 -6.73 40.80 -27.69
N ARG A 437 -6.63 41.10 -26.39
CA ARG A 437 -6.62 40.09 -25.34
C ARG A 437 -8.04 39.90 -24.82
N THR A 438 -8.87 39.17 -25.58
CA THR A 438 -10.16 38.70 -25.07
C THR A 438 -9.91 37.74 -23.91
N GLN A 439 -10.19 38.18 -22.68
CA GLN A 439 -10.30 37.28 -21.53
C GLN A 439 -11.43 36.27 -21.81
N ALA A 440 -11.28 35.03 -21.38
CA ALA A 440 -12.35 34.04 -21.47
C ALA A 440 -12.76 33.57 -20.07
N ALA A 441 -14.06 33.37 -19.88
CA ALA A 441 -14.63 32.78 -18.68
C ALA A 441 -15.26 31.44 -19.06
N THR A 442 -14.75 30.37 -18.46
CA THR A 442 -15.14 28.99 -18.78
C THR A 442 -15.69 28.30 -17.54
N VAL A 443 -16.85 27.67 -17.68
CA VAL A 443 -17.36 26.72 -16.68
C VAL A 443 -17.17 25.32 -17.23
N VAL A 444 -16.50 24.45 -16.48
CA VAL A 444 -16.50 23.00 -16.72
C VAL A 444 -17.61 22.41 -15.88
N MET A 445 -18.66 21.94 -16.55
CA MET A 445 -19.85 21.39 -15.93
C MET A 445 -19.79 19.86 -15.99
N LEU A 446 -19.60 19.22 -14.83
CA LEU A 446 -19.37 17.78 -14.68
C LEU A 446 -20.62 17.06 -14.18
N ASP A 447 -21.09 16.09 -14.94
CA ASP A 447 -22.17 15.20 -14.52
C ASP A 447 -21.66 14.27 -13.40
N MET A 448 -22.38 14.29 -12.28
CA MET A 448 -22.10 13.50 -11.07
C MET A 448 -23.17 12.43 -10.81
N SER A 449 -23.99 12.14 -11.81
CA SER A 449 -25.03 11.12 -11.72
C SER A 449 -24.45 9.71 -11.51
N ARG A 450 -25.32 8.79 -11.12
CA ARG A 450 -24.95 7.39 -10.86
C ARG A 450 -24.44 6.66 -12.11
N SER A 451 -24.94 7.00 -13.30
CA SER A 451 -24.51 6.40 -14.58
C SER A 451 -23.04 6.69 -14.86
N MET A 452 -22.62 7.94 -14.69
CA MET A 452 -21.22 8.36 -14.84
C MET A 452 -20.25 7.53 -13.98
N LEU A 453 -20.65 7.17 -12.76
CA LEU A 453 -19.83 6.36 -11.87
C LEU A 453 -19.84 4.89 -12.30
N ASN A 454 -21.02 4.31 -12.51
CA ASN A 454 -21.19 2.90 -12.87
C ASN A 454 -20.44 2.54 -14.16
N ASN A 455 -20.41 3.47 -15.12
CA ASN A 455 -19.75 3.29 -16.41
C ASN A 455 -18.25 3.69 -16.38
N GLY A 456 -17.72 4.13 -15.24
CA GLY A 456 -16.31 4.53 -15.09
C GLY A 456 -15.94 5.84 -15.80
N TYR A 457 -16.93 6.66 -16.16
CA TYR A 457 -16.77 7.90 -16.92
C TYR A 457 -16.39 9.12 -16.07
N PHE A 458 -16.66 9.04 -14.77
CA PHE A 458 -16.40 10.13 -13.83
C PHE A 458 -14.90 10.44 -13.65
N LEU A 459 -14.06 9.41 -13.58
CA LEU A 459 -12.60 9.56 -13.45
C LEU A 459 -11.99 10.31 -14.66
N PRO A 460 -12.24 9.90 -15.93
CA PRO A 460 -11.88 10.68 -17.10
C PRO A 460 -12.33 12.14 -17.01
N ALA A 461 -13.58 12.39 -16.60
CA ALA A 461 -14.12 13.75 -16.50
C ALA A 461 -13.35 14.62 -15.48
N LYS A 462 -13.00 14.07 -14.30
CA LYS A 462 -12.14 14.75 -13.31
C LYS A 462 -10.74 15.05 -13.86
N LYS A 463 -10.10 14.06 -14.49
CA LYS A 463 -8.76 14.21 -15.09
C LYS A 463 -8.74 15.37 -16.08
N VAL A 464 -9.78 15.49 -16.91
CA VAL A 464 -9.92 16.56 -17.90
C VAL A 464 -10.15 17.92 -17.24
N ALA A 465 -11.02 18.01 -16.23
CA ALA A 465 -11.23 19.25 -15.49
C ALA A 465 -9.94 19.74 -14.80
N LEU A 466 -9.18 18.83 -14.20
CA LEU A 466 -7.88 19.14 -13.59
C LEU A 466 -6.86 19.58 -14.63
N ALA A 467 -6.74 18.84 -15.73
CA ALA A 467 -5.84 19.16 -16.85
C ALA A 467 -6.14 20.54 -17.44
N LEU A 468 -7.41 20.87 -17.69
CA LEU A 468 -7.81 22.20 -18.12
C LEU A 468 -7.43 23.28 -17.10
N SER A 469 -7.61 23.01 -15.80
CA SER A 469 -7.23 23.97 -14.76
C SER A 469 -5.73 24.25 -14.75
N ALA A 470 -4.91 23.24 -15.03
CA ALA A 470 -3.46 23.38 -15.16
C ALA A 470 -3.09 24.14 -16.45
N LEU A 471 -3.74 23.81 -17.57
CA LEU A 471 -3.53 24.49 -18.86
C LEU A 471 -3.88 25.98 -18.79
N ILE A 472 -5.03 26.31 -18.20
CA ILE A 472 -5.50 27.68 -18.05
C ILE A 472 -4.55 28.48 -17.16
N ARG A 473 -4.16 27.94 -16.00
CA ARG A 473 -3.21 28.63 -15.12
C ARG A 473 -1.84 28.84 -15.75
N SER A 474 -1.34 27.86 -16.51
CA SER A 474 0.00 27.92 -17.10
C SER A 474 0.08 28.79 -18.35
N GLN A 475 -0.83 28.60 -19.32
CA GLN A 475 -0.76 29.28 -20.61
C GLN A 475 -1.62 30.55 -20.66
N PHE A 476 -2.65 30.63 -19.81
CA PHE A 476 -3.74 31.59 -19.92
C PHE A 476 -4.19 32.20 -18.58
N PRO A 477 -3.26 32.77 -17.79
CA PRO A 477 -3.50 33.12 -16.38
C PRO A 477 -4.55 34.21 -16.13
N ARG A 478 -4.99 34.93 -17.17
CA ARG A 478 -6.05 35.95 -17.10
C ARG A 478 -7.45 35.39 -17.33
N ASP A 479 -7.58 34.11 -17.67
CA ASP A 479 -8.88 33.47 -17.90
C ASP A 479 -9.48 32.98 -16.58
N ALA A 480 -10.80 33.03 -16.49
CA ALA A 480 -11.54 32.48 -15.37
C ALA A 480 -11.98 31.04 -15.66
N LEU A 481 -11.78 30.15 -14.70
CA LEU A 481 -12.27 28.77 -14.74
C LEU A 481 -13.12 28.50 -13.50
N TYR A 482 -14.32 27.99 -13.71
CA TYR A 482 -15.20 27.46 -12.68
C TYR A 482 -15.46 25.99 -12.92
N ILE A 483 -15.63 25.21 -11.85
CA ILE A 483 -16.02 23.81 -11.93
C ILE A 483 -17.37 23.69 -11.25
N VAL A 484 -18.35 23.18 -11.99
CA VAL A 484 -19.71 22.95 -11.50
C VAL A 484 -20.00 21.46 -11.61
N GLY A 485 -20.25 20.80 -10.49
CA GLY A 485 -20.76 19.44 -10.51
C GLY A 485 -22.28 19.47 -10.38
N PHE A 486 -22.97 18.65 -11.16
CA PHE A 486 -24.43 18.57 -11.12
C PHE A 486 -24.90 17.11 -11.01
N SER A 487 -25.85 16.89 -10.11
CA SER A 487 -26.59 15.63 -9.94
C SER A 487 -28.06 15.96 -9.75
N LEU A 488 -28.66 15.70 -8.58
CA LEU A 488 -29.98 16.23 -8.24
C LEU A 488 -29.97 17.76 -8.09
N TYR A 489 -28.85 18.30 -7.59
CA TYR A 489 -28.57 19.72 -7.45
C TYR A 489 -27.24 20.07 -8.10
N ALA A 490 -27.01 21.36 -8.38
CA ALA A 490 -25.73 21.86 -8.90
C ALA A 490 -24.93 22.59 -7.81
N ARG A 491 -23.62 22.33 -7.73
CA ARG A 491 -22.70 22.95 -6.77
C ARG A 491 -21.40 23.36 -7.46
N GLU A 492 -20.83 24.47 -6.99
CA GLU A 492 -19.49 24.90 -7.38
C GLU A 492 -18.44 24.13 -6.58
N PHE A 493 -17.41 23.65 -7.25
CA PHE A 493 -16.28 22.97 -6.63
C PHE A 493 -14.99 23.73 -6.90
N THR A 494 -14.12 23.75 -5.90
CA THR A 494 -12.75 24.24 -6.10
C THR A 494 -11.91 23.14 -6.75
N THR A 495 -10.83 23.55 -7.41
CA THR A 495 -9.86 22.61 -7.99
C THR A 495 -9.21 21.69 -6.95
N GLN A 496 -9.17 22.11 -5.68
CA GLN A 496 -8.63 21.36 -4.56
C GLN A 496 -9.58 20.26 -4.09
N GLN A 497 -10.89 20.45 -4.30
CA GLN A 497 -11.91 19.46 -3.95
C GLN A 497 -12.06 18.37 -5.01
N LEU A 498 -11.67 18.64 -6.26
CA LEU A 498 -11.85 17.69 -7.37
C LEU A 498 -11.20 16.31 -7.15
N PRO A 499 -9.93 16.20 -6.69
CA PRO A 499 -9.30 14.90 -6.53
C PRO A 499 -9.99 14.03 -5.49
N THR A 500 -10.33 14.61 -4.34
CA THR A 500 -10.95 13.91 -3.20
C THR A 500 -12.48 13.82 -3.31
N LEU A 501 -13.05 14.27 -4.42
CA LEU A 501 -14.49 14.27 -4.63
C LEU A 501 -15.02 12.82 -4.75
N SER A 502 -15.54 12.27 -3.67
CA SER A 502 -16.19 10.95 -3.68
C SER A 502 -17.69 11.08 -3.99
N TRP A 503 -18.28 10.01 -4.49
CA TRP A 503 -19.72 9.94 -4.69
C TRP A 503 -20.43 9.82 -3.34
N SER A 504 -21.50 10.59 -3.12
CA SER A 504 -22.38 10.48 -1.94
C SER A 504 -23.80 10.13 -2.36
N GLU A 505 -24.60 9.59 -1.44
CA GLU A 505 -25.98 9.13 -1.66
C GLU A 505 -26.94 10.22 -2.18
N TRP A 506 -26.55 11.50 -2.14
CA TRP A 506 -27.30 12.66 -2.63
C TRP A 506 -27.23 12.87 -4.16
N ASN A 507 -26.53 12.00 -4.89
CA ASN A 507 -26.21 12.14 -6.31
C ASN A 507 -27.17 11.41 -7.27
N MET A 508 -28.48 11.40 -6.99
CA MET A 508 -29.46 10.75 -7.85
C MET A 508 -30.04 11.72 -8.89
N GLY A 509 -29.71 11.49 -10.16
CA GLY A 509 -30.27 12.21 -11.31
C GLY A 509 -29.32 13.20 -11.98
N THR A 510 -29.76 13.72 -13.12
CA THR A 510 -28.97 14.55 -14.04
C THR A 510 -29.68 15.89 -14.24
N ASN A 511 -29.52 16.81 -13.29
CA ASN A 511 -30.18 18.12 -13.29
C ASN A 511 -29.40 19.15 -14.11
N MET A 512 -29.44 19.01 -15.44
CA MET A 512 -28.80 19.96 -16.36
C MET A 512 -29.35 21.37 -16.19
N HIS A 513 -30.65 21.50 -15.87
CA HIS A 513 -31.30 22.79 -15.61
C HIS A 513 -30.58 23.56 -14.49
N ALA A 514 -30.41 22.94 -13.31
CA ALA A 514 -29.70 23.55 -12.19
C ALA A 514 -28.24 23.88 -12.53
N GLY A 515 -27.57 22.99 -13.26
CA GLY A 515 -26.18 23.20 -13.67
C GLY A 515 -26.02 24.40 -14.60
N PHE A 516 -26.90 24.57 -15.59
CA PHE A 516 -26.89 25.76 -16.46
C PHE A 516 -27.24 27.04 -15.71
N MET A 517 -28.22 26.99 -14.79
CA MET A 517 -28.56 28.15 -13.95
C MET A 517 -27.37 28.63 -13.13
N LEU A 518 -26.67 27.72 -12.46
CA LEU A 518 -25.49 28.05 -11.66
C LEU A 518 -24.36 28.55 -12.54
N SER A 519 -24.08 27.86 -13.66
CA SER A 519 -23.04 28.26 -14.62
C SER A 519 -23.27 29.65 -15.18
N ARG A 520 -24.51 29.98 -15.55
CA ARG A 520 -24.90 31.32 -16.01
C ARG A 520 -24.66 32.37 -14.94
N ARG A 521 -25.04 32.09 -13.69
CA ARG A 521 -24.81 33.01 -12.55
C ARG A 521 -23.33 33.27 -12.30
N LEU A 522 -22.48 32.26 -12.44
CA LEU A 522 -21.01 32.40 -12.31
C LEU A 522 -20.42 33.21 -13.47
N LEU A 523 -20.84 32.92 -14.70
CA LEU A 523 -20.36 33.61 -15.91
C LEU A 523 -20.86 35.06 -16.00
N ALA A 524 -21.99 35.39 -15.38
CA ALA A 524 -22.51 36.76 -15.30
C ALA A 524 -21.58 37.72 -14.54
N ARG A 525 -20.68 37.20 -13.68
CA ARG A 525 -19.66 38.01 -12.97
C ARG A 525 -18.59 38.58 -13.92
N HIS A 526 -18.49 38.04 -15.14
CA HIS A 526 -17.50 38.44 -16.14
C HIS A 526 -18.18 39.28 -17.22
N ALA A 527 -17.95 40.59 -17.14
CA ALA A 527 -18.42 41.57 -18.11
C ALA A 527 -17.37 41.76 -19.21
N GLY A 528 -17.61 41.16 -20.38
CA GLY A 528 -16.69 41.20 -21.52
C GLY A 528 -15.92 39.88 -21.71
N GLY A 529 -15.56 39.58 -22.96
CA GLY A 529 -14.85 38.36 -23.31
C GLY A 529 -15.74 37.17 -23.68
N ASN A 530 -15.09 36.05 -24.03
CA ASN A 530 -15.78 34.83 -24.45
C ASN A 530 -16.25 34.03 -23.23
N ARG A 531 -17.56 33.83 -23.11
CA ARG A 531 -18.18 33.05 -22.03
C ARG A 531 -18.64 31.70 -22.56
N GLN A 532 -18.20 30.64 -21.91
CA GLN A 532 -18.53 29.28 -22.34
C GLN A 532 -18.76 28.30 -21.21
N ILE A 533 -19.56 27.28 -21.49
CA ILE A 533 -19.82 26.12 -20.65
C ILE A 533 -19.34 24.89 -21.42
N LEU A 534 -18.45 24.11 -20.81
CA LEU A 534 -18.00 22.81 -21.30
C LEU A 534 -18.67 21.74 -20.45
N MET A 535 -19.75 21.15 -20.95
CA MET A 535 -20.52 20.14 -20.23
C MET A 535 -20.03 18.74 -20.58
N VAL A 536 -19.75 17.90 -19.57
CA VAL A 536 -19.39 16.48 -19.71
C VAL A 536 -20.48 15.64 -19.06
N THR A 537 -21.13 14.76 -19.83
CA THR A 537 -22.28 13.97 -19.37
C THR A 537 -22.45 12.66 -20.16
N ASP A 538 -23.02 11.65 -19.52
CA ASP A 538 -23.50 10.42 -20.17
C ASP A 538 -25.03 10.28 -20.13
N GLY A 539 -25.71 11.15 -19.38
CA GLY A 539 -27.11 10.99 -19.01
C GLY A 539 -28.05 11.99 -19.67
N GLU A 540 -29.32 11.60 -19.72
CA GLU A 540 -30.45 12.42 -20.13
C GLU A 540 -30.85 13.39 -18.98
N PRO A 541 -31.46 14.56 -19.22
CA PRO A 541 -31.93 15.43 -18.14
C PRO A 541 -33.09 14.78 -17.38
N THR A 542 -32.80 14.12 -16.25
CA THR A 542 -33.79 13.43 -15.41
C THR A 542 -34.33 14.27 -14.25
N ALA A 543 -33.81 15.50 -14.08
CA ALA A 543 -34.24 16.37 -13.00
C ALA A 543 -34.24 17.85 -13.40
N HIS A 544 -35.09 18.64 -12.75
CA HIS A 544 -35.16 20.09 -12.88
C HIS A 544 -35.52 20.74 -11.54
N LEU A 545 -35.27 22.05 -11.39
CA LEU A 545 -35.71 22.80 -10.22
C LEU A 545 -37.11 23.38 -10.40
N GLU A 546 -37.95 23.20 -9.38
CA GLU A 546 -39.23 23.87 -9.16
C GLU A 546 -39.07 24.81 -7.95
N GLY A 547 -38.76 26.08 -8.22
CA GLY A 547 -38.29 27.00 -7.18
C GLY A 547 -36.91 26.59 -6.66
N GLU A 548 -36.83 26.16 -5.39
CA GLU A 548 -35.59 25.67 -4.76
C GLU A 548 -35.55 24.14 -4.62
N VAL A 549 -36.64 23.45 -4.95
CA VAL A 549 -36.76 22.00 -4.79
C VAL A 549 -36.48 21.31 -6.12
N ALA A 550 -35.70 20.24 -6.10
CA ALA A 550 -35.47 19.43 -7.30
C ALA A 550 -36.58 18.40 -7.48
N ASP A 551 -37.17 18.38 -8.66
CA ASP A 551 -38.09 17.33 -9.12
C ASP A 551 -37.31 16.32 -9.98
N PHE A 552 -37.35 15.05 -9.59
CA PHE A 552 -36.64 13.96 -10.25
C PHE A 552 -37.62 12.97 -10.89
N SER A 553 -37.37 12.58 -12.13
CA SER A 553 -38.14 11.57 -12.82
C SER A 553 -37.29 10.78 -13.82
N TYR A 554 -37.41 9.45 -13.78
CA TYR A 554 -36.82 8.55 -14.76
C TYR A 554 -37.89 7.58 -15.28
N PRO A 555 -38.20 7.57 -16.59
CA PRO A 555 -37.62 8.39 -17.66
C PRO A 555 -37.89 9.91 -17.53
N PRO A 556 -37.11 10.77 -18.22
CA PRO A 556 -37.30 12.23 -18.21
C PRO A 556 -38.73 12.66 -18.55
N THR A 557 -39.30 13.56 -17.75
CA THR A 557 -40.60 14.18 -18.09
C THR A 557 -40.43 15.26 -19.16
N ARG A 558 -41.49 15.49 -19.95
CA ARG A 558 -41.53 16.60 -20.90
C ARG A 558 -41.23 17.96 -20.25
N ARG A 559 -41.72 18.18 -19.03
CA ARG A 559 -41.45 19.38 -18.23
C ARG A 559 -39.96 19.55 -17.94
N THR A 560 -39.27 18.49 -17.53
CA THR A 560 -37.81 18.52 -17.26
C THR A 560 -37.01 18.94 -18.49
N VAL A 561 -37.35 18.39 -19.66
CA VAL A 561 -36.72 18.74 -20.94
C VAL A 561 -37.00 20.20 -21.28
N GLU A 562 -38.26 20.65 -21.17
CA GLU A 562 -38.65 22.04 -21.47
C GLU A 562 -37.94 23.06 -20.55
N GLU A 563 -37.87 22.82 -19.24
CA GLU A 563 -37.16 23.70 -18.31
C GLU A 563 -35.65 23.76 -18.59
N THR A 564 -35.03 22.62 -18.91
CA THR A 564 -33.62 22.58 -19.31
C THR A 564 -33.38 23.41 -20.58
N LEU A 565 -34.21 23.24 -21.61
CA LEU A 565 -34.09 24.00 -22.86
C LEU A 565 -34.39 25.50 -22.69
N LYS A 566 -35.31 25.88 -21.80
CA LYS A 566 -35.55 27.29 -21.44
C LYS A 566 -34.30 27.93 -20.84
N GLU A 567 -33.57 27.22 -19.98
CA GLU A 567 -32.33 27.73 -19.41
C GLU A 567 -31.20 27.80 -20.46
N VAL A 568 -31.08 26.81 -21.33
CA VAL A 568 -30.19 26.86 -22.50
C VAL A 568 -30.48 28.11 -23.35
N GLN A 569 -31.76 28.42 -23.59
CA GLN A 569 -32.14 29.62 -24.34
C GLN A 569 -31.71 30.90 -23.61
N ARG A 570 -31.80 30.95 -22.27
CA ARG A 570 -31.32 32.09 -21.46
C ARG A 570 -29.80 32.24 -21.58
N CYS A 571 -29.02 31.15 -21.45
CA CYS A 571 -27.58 31.17 -21.70
C CYS A 571 -27.24 31.72 -23.09
N THR A 572 -28.01 31.32 -24.10
CA THR A 572 -27.84 31.77 -25.49
C THR A 572 -28.08 33.29 -25.63
N ARG A 573 -29.15 33.82 -25.04
CA ARG A 573 -29.45 35.27 -25.04
C ARG A 573 -28.33 36.06 -24.39
N GLU A 574 -27.69 35.49 -23.36
CA GLU A 574 -26.55 36.08 -22.68
C GLU A 574 -25.21 35.81 -23.40
N ARG A 575 -25.21 35.29 -24.63
CA ARG A 575 -24.00 34.99 -25.42
C ARG A 575 -23.04 34.03 -24.71
N ILE A 576 -23.59 33.06 -23.97
CA ILE A 576 -22.83 31.96 -23.36
C ILE A 576 -22.89 30.77 -24.30
N THR A 577 -21.73 30.32 -24.78
CA THR A 577 -21.63 29.15 -25.68
C THR A 577 -21.56 27.86 -24.85
N ILE A 578 -22.36 26.86 -25.19
CA ILE A 578 -22.43 25.56 -24.52
C ILE A 578 -21.86 24.51 -25.46
N ASN A 579 -20.69 23.99 -25.15
CA ASN A 579 -20.13 22.82 -25.83
C ASN A 579 -20.38 21.59 -24.95
N THR A 580 -20.89 20.53 -25.55
CA THR A 580 -21.30 19.31 -24.85
C THR A 580 -20.47 18.14 -25.30
N PHE A 581 -19.86 17.43 -24.33
CA PHE A 581 -19.09 16.22 -24.53
C PHE A 581 -19.88 15.05 -23.97
N MET A 582 -20.46 14.28 -24.88
CA MET A 582 -21.26 13.11 -24.56
C MET A 582 -20.39 11.85 -24.57
N LEU A 583 -20.55 11.04 -23.53
CA LEU A 583 -19.85 9.76 -23.37
C LEU A 583 -20.70 8.56 -23.78
N GLU A 584 -22.03 8.71 -23.82
CA GLU A 584 -22.97 7.69 -24.28
C GLU A 584 -23.73 8.14 -25.55
N ARG A 585 -24.19 7.17 -26.35
CA ARG A 585 -24.85 7.40 -27.65
C ARG A 585 -26.23 6.76 -27.72
N SER A 586 -27.17 7.22 -26.88
CA SER A 586 -28.58 6.85 -27.05
C SER A 586 -29.22 7.69 -28.18
N PRO A 587 -30.14 7.14 -29.00
CA PRO A 587 -30.82 7.91 -30.04
C PRO A 587 -31.59 9.12 -29.49
N TRP A 588 -32.20 8.97 -28.32
CA TRP A 588 -32.94 10.05 -27.66
C TRP A 588 -31.99 11.17 -27.20
N LEU A 589 -30.90 10.81 -26.52
CA LEU A 589 -29.94 11.77 -25.98
C LEU A 589 -29.25 12.55 -27.11
N THR A 590 -28.96 11.86 -28.22
CA THR A 590 -28.45 12.48 -29.45
C THR A 590 -29.43 13.55 -29.97
N SER A 591 -30.71 13.21 -30.08
CA SER A 591 -31.74 14.17 -30.53
C SER A 591 -31.88 15.36 -29.57
N PHE A 592 -31.85 15.12 -28.27
CA PHE A 592 -31.93 16.17 -27.25
C PHE A 592 -30.73 17.13 -27.32
N VAL A 593 -29.51 16.59 -27.42
CA VAL A 593 -28.30 17.41 -27.49
C VAL A 593 -28.18 18.15 -28.82
N GLU A 594 -28.62 17.56 -29.93
CA GLU A 594 -28.74 18.29 -31.21
C GLU A 594 -29.70 19.48 -31.09
N GLN A 595 -30.84 19.31 -30.43
CA GLN A 595 -31.79 20.39 -30.19
C GLN A 595 -31.16 21.49 -29.33
N MET A 596 -30.44 21.12 -28.27
CA MET A 596 -29.70 22.05 -27.42
C MET A 596 -28.63 22.82 -28.22
N ALA A 597 -27.84 22.13 -29.04
CA ALA A 597 -26.81 22.74 -29.88
C ALA A 597 -27.41 23.70 -30.91
N ARG A 598 -28.57 23.38 -31.51
CA ARG A 598 -29.29 24.29 -32.43
C ARG A 598 -29.77 25.56 -31.73
N ILE A 599 -30.29 25.43 -30.50
CA ILE A 599 -30.74 26.60 -29.72
C ILE A 599 -29.56 27.48 -29.32
N ASN A 600 -28.47 26.87 -28.81
CA ASN A 600 -27.35 27.61 -28.27
C ASN A 600 -26.32 28.09 -29.30
N ARG A 601 -26.26 27.44 -30.47
CA ARG A 601 -25.18 27.58 -31.47
C ARG A 601 -23.83 27.07 -30.97
N GLY A 602 -23.84 26.22 -29.95
CA GLY A 602 -22.69 25.48 -29.47
C GLY A 602 -22.48 24.17 -30.24
N ARG A 603 -21.53 23.34 -29.79
CA ARG A 603 -21.16 22.08 -30.44
C ARG A 603 -21.41 20.88 -29.55
N ALA A 604 -21.75 19.76 -30.17
CA ALA A 604 -21.87 18.47 -29.52
C ALA A 604 -20.75 17.54 -30.02
N PHE A 605 -20.02 16.94 -29.08
CA PHE A 605 -18.95 16.00 -29.34
C PHE A 605 -19.30 14.65 -28.74
N PHE A 606 -19.22 13.60 -29.54
CA PHE A 606 -19.42 12.22 -29.07
C PHE A 606 -18.06 11.57 -28.86
N ALA A 607 -17.58 11.55 -27.62
CA ALA A 607 -16.26 11.08 -27.26
C ALA A 607 -16.33 9.72 -26.56
N THR A 608 -15.32 8.88 -26.76
CA THR A 608 -15.06 7.77 -25.84
C THR A 608 -14.36 8.33 -24.58
N PRO A 609 -14.52 7.69 -23.41
CA PRO A 609 -13.92 8.17 -22.17
C PRO A 609 -12.41 8.37 -22.27
N ASP A 610 -11.72 7.47 -22.99
CA ASP A 610 -10.27 7.52 -23.21
C ASP A 610 -9.80 8.72 -24.04
N ARG A 611 -10.68 9.28 -24.87
CA ARG A 611 -10.40 10.41 -25.78
C ARG A 611 -11.06 11.71 -25.34
N LEU A 612 -11.85 11.70 -24.26
CA LEU A 612 -12.55 12.88 -23.75
C LEU A 612 -11.60 14.07 -23.55
N GLY A 613 -10.43 13.81 -22.96
CA GLY A 613 -9.45 14.86 -22.69
C GLY A 613 -8.84 15.48 -23.93
N GLU A 614 -8.62 14.66 -24.97
CA GLU A 614 -8.07 15.12 -26.24
C GLU A 614 -9.00 16.13 -26.90
N TYR A 615 -10.28 15.77 -27.04
CA TYR A 615 -11.27 16.64 -27.65
C TYR A 615 -11.45 17.94 -26.87
N LEU A 616 -11.57 17.85 -25.54
CA LEU A 616 -11.91 19.00 -24.72
C LEU A 616 -10.77 20.01 -24.63
N VAL A 617 -9.52 19.54 -24.50
CA VAL A 617 -8.33 20.40 -24.52
C VAL A 617 -8.09 21.03 -25.89
N VAL A 618 -8.19 20.25 -26.97
CA VAL A 618 -8.05 20.77 -28.35
C VAL A 618 -9.14 21.80 -28.64
N ASP A 619 -10.35 21.55 -28.18
CA ASP A 619 -11.48 22.45 -28.39
C ASP A 619 -11.27 23.79 -27.70
N TYR A 620 -10.86 23.77 -26.44
CA TYR A 620 -10.55 24.97 -25.67
C TYR A 620 -9.44 25.80 -26.34
N VAL A 621 -8.33 25.16 -26.75
CA VAL A 621 -7.22 25.84 -27.43
C VAL A 621 -7.65 26.40 -28.80
N SER A 622 -8.45 25.65 -29.56
CA SER A 622 -8.94 26.07 -30.87
C SER A 622 -9.91 27.23 -30.76
N ALA A 623 -10.83 27.20 -29.80
CA ALA A 623 -11.73 28.31 -29.49
C ALA A 623 -10.95 29.57 -29.13
N ARG A 624 -9.88 29.44 -28.34
CA ARG A 624 -9.01 30.56 -28.01
C ARG A 624 -8.25 31.12 -29.20
N ARG A 625 -7.75 30.26 -30.10
CA ARG A 625 -7.10 30.71 -31.34
C ARG A 625 -8.05 31.50 -32.22
N ARG A 626 -9.32 31.07 -32.32
CA ARG A 626 -10.37 31.82 -33.03
C ARG A 626 -10.68 33.15 -32.36
N ALA A 627 -10.74 33.19 -31.03
CA ALA A 627 -10.99 34.42 -30.28
C ALA A 627 -9.87 35.47 -30.42
N ARG A 628 -8.61 35.03 -30.56
CA ARG A 628 -7.45 35.90 -30.83
C ARG A 628 -7.38 36.38 -32.28
N GLY A 629 -8.08 35.70 -33.20
CA GLY A 629 -8.11 36.04 -34.63
C GLY A 629 -9.37 36.80 -35.06
N ALA A 630 -10.41 36.83 -34.21
CA ALA A 630 -11.57 37.72 -34.35
C ALA A 630 -11.20 39.13 -33.86
#